data_AF-A0A7C6DJN6-F1
#
_entry.id   AF-A0A7C6DJN6-F1
#
_cell.length_a   1.000
_cell.length_b   1.000
_cell.length_c   1.000
_cell.angle_alpha   90.00
_cell.angle_beta   90.00
_cell.angle_gamma   90.00
#
_symmetry.space_group_name_H-M   'P 1'
#
loop_
_entity.id
_entity.type
_entity.pdbx_description
1 polymer ?
#
loop_
_entity_poly.entity_id
_entity_poly.type
_entity_poly.pdbx_seq_one_letter_code
_entity_poly.pdbx_strand_id
1 'polypeptide(L)'
;MPLMTTKPMFDLAYDGGFAVGAFNVNNMEITQGIIEACAAENSPVILQISKGARKYAKMNYLRHIIMAAVEEHPELPIAIHLDHGDTVDLVQACINDGFTSVMIDG
;
A
#
# COMPACT_ATOMS: atom_id res chain seq x y z
N MET A 1 2.68 12.06 -7.05
CA MET A 1 3.35 12.42 -5.78
C MET A 1 4.09 11.18 -5.32
N PRO A 2 5.17 11.28 -4.54
CA PRO A 2 5.75 10.09 -3.94
C PRO A 2 4.72 9.40 -3.03
N LEU A 3 4.92 8.11 -2.77
CA LEU A 3 4.19 7.35 -1.76
C LEU A 3 4.12 8.14 -0.43
N MET A 4 2.97 8.08 0.23
CA MET A 4 2.73 8.74 1.52
C MET A 4 2.81 7.72 2.67
N THR A 5 3.22 8.18 3.86
CA THR A 5 3.13 7.37 5.09
C THR A 5 1.68 7.33 5.60
N THR A 6 1.32 6.29 6.34
CA THR A 6 -0.08 6.14 6.81
C THR A 6 -0.45 7.05 7.97
N LYS A 7 0.53 7.63 8.69
CA LYS A 7 0.25 8.55 9.80
C LYS A 7 -0.63 9.74 9.40
N PRO A 8 -0.27 10.57 8.40
CA PRO A 8 -1.13 11.68 7.97
C PRO A 8 -2.48 11.21 7.42
N MET A 9 -2.54 10.03 6.80
CA MET A 9 -3.81 9.45 6.34
C MET A 9 -4.76 9.17 7.51
N PHE A 10 -4.24 8.60 8.61
CA PHE A 10 -5.03 8.34 9.81
C PHE A 10 -5.37 9.61 10.58
N ASP A 11 -4.45 10.59 10.66
CA ASP A 11 -4.73 11.88 11.28
C ASP A 11 -5.97 12.54 10.60
N LEU A 12 -6.03 12.53 9.26
CA LEU A 12 -7.20 12.99 8.49
C LEU A 12 -8.46 12.16 8.74
N ALA A 13 -8.32 10.83 8.80
CA ALA A 13 -9.43 9.91 9.00
C ALA A 13 -10.08 10.07 10.38
N TYR A 14 -9.27 10.22 11.44
CA TYR A 14 -9.75 10.48 12.79
C TYR A 14 -10.45 11.84 12.91
N ASP A 15 -9.87 12.89 12.34
CA ASP A 15 -10.45 14.24 12.38
C ASP A 15 -11.73 14.35 11.52
N GLY A 16 -11.75 13.64 10.38
CA GLY A 16 -12.85 13.67 9.42
C GLY A 16 -13.96 12.65 9.68
N GLY A 17 -13.79 11.73 10.64
CA GLY A 17 -14.78 10.71 10.97
C GLY A 17 -15.01 9.66 9.87
N PHE A 18 -13.94 9.29 9.15
CA PHE A 18 -13.99 8.25 8.10
C PHE A 18 -12.90 7.19 8.31
N ALA A 19 -12.88 6.17 7.44
CA ALA A 19 -11.86 5.13 7.43
C ALA A 19 -11.12 5.11 6.09
N VAL A 20 -9.85 4.71 6.11
CA VAL A 20 -9.04 4.53 4.90
C VAL A 20 -9.05 3.05 4.53
N GLY A 21 -9.39 2.76 3.28
CA GLY A 21 -9.38 1.38 2.76
C GLY A 21 -7.95 0.84 2.65
N ALA A 22 -7.73 -0.36 3.19
CA ALA A 22 -6.51 -1.13 3.02
C ALA A 22 -6.80 -2.41 2.23
N PHE A 23 -6.27 -2.50 1.02
CA PHE A 23 -6.60 -3.57 0.07
C PHE A 23 -5.37 -4.38 -0.28
N ASN A 24 -5.47 -5.71 -0.18
CA ASN A 24 -4.38 -6.59 -0.58
C ASN A 24 -4.24 -6.63 -2.10
N VAL A 25 -3.01 -6.49 -2.59
CA VAL A 25 -2.69 -6.61 -4.02
C VAL A 25 -1.82 -7.83 -4.30
N ASN A 26 -2.11 -8.53 -5.40
CA ASN A 26 -1.41 -9.75 -5.80
C ASN A 26 -0.95 -9.74 -7.27
N ASN A 27 -1.47 -8.82 -8.09
CA ASN A 27 -1.18 -8.69 -9.52
C ASN A 27 -1.59 -7.29 -10.03
N MET A 28 -1.44 -7.09 -11.33
CA MET A 28 -1.71 -5.82 -12.02
C MET A 28 -3.21 -5.50 -12.01
N GLU A 29 -4.05 -6.46 -12.38
CA GLU A 29 -5.49 -6.25 -12.59
C GLU A 29 -6.20 -5.83 -11.29
N ILE A 30 -5.85 -6.46 -10.16
CA ILE A 30 -6.39 -6.07 -8.85
C ILE A 30 -5.93 -4.65 -8.49
N THR A 31 -4.66 -4.33 -8.74
CA THR A 31 -4.10 -3.01 -8.41
C THR A 31 -4.78 -1.91 -9.23
N GLN A 32 -4.95 -2.11 -10.53
CA GLN A 32 -5.66 -1.18 -11.41
C GLN A 32 -7.10 -0.96 -10.93
N GLY A 33 -7.86 -2.04 -10.68
CA GLY A 33 -9.25 -1.91 -10.23
C GLY A 33 -9.41 -1.14 -8.92
N ILE A 34 -8.50 -1.34 -7.95
CA ILE A 34 -8.50 -0.57 -6.69
C ILE A 34 -8.21 0.91 -6.98
N ILE A 35 -7.18 1.19 -7.76
CA ILE A 35 -6.67 2.53 -7.99
C ILE A 35 -7.67 3.36 -8.80
N GLU A 36 -8.26 2.78 -9.85
CA GLU A 36 -9.32 3.42 -10.64
C GLU A 36 -10.53 3.79 -9.77
N ALA A 37 -10.95 2.89 -8.88
CA ALA A 37 -12.06 3.17 -7.95
C ALA A 37 -11.71 4.28 -6.95
N CYS A 38 -10.51 4.24 -6.35
CA CYS A 38 -10.07 5.27 -5.41
C CYS A 38 -9.88 6.63 -6.09
N ALA A 39 -9.39 6.66 -7.34
CA ALA A 39 -9.27 7.88 -8.13
C ALA A 39 -10.65 8.49 -8.45
N ALA A 40 -11.62 7.67 -8.84
CA ALA A 40 -12.99 8.14 -9.12
C ALA A 40 -13.66 8.76 -7.89
N GLU A 41 -13.42 8.19 -6.70
CA GLU A 41 -14.01 8.65 -5.44
C GLU A 41 -13.15 9.68 -4.68
N ASN A 42 -12.00 10.08 -5.23
CA ASN A 42 -11.01 10.94 -4.55
C ASN A 42 -10.63 10.43 -3.14
N SER A 43 -10.50 9.11 -2.99
CA SER A 43 -10.23 8.45 -1.71
C SER A 43 -8.75 8.16 -1.53
N PRO A 44 -8.14 8.46 -0.36
CA PRO A 44 -6.82 7.90 -0.03
C PRO A 44 -6.88 6.37 0.04
N VAL A 45 -5.76 5.71 -0.21
CA VAL A 45 -5.69 4.25 -0.27
C VAL A 45 -4.39 3.68 0.30
N ILE A 46 -4.51 2.53 0.98
CA ILE A 46 -3.39 1.73 1.44
C ILE A 46 -3.36 0.44 0.61
N LEU A 47 -2.31 0.24 -0.20
CA LEU A 47 -2.07 -0.99 -0.93
C LEU A 47 -1.16 -1.89 -0.11
N GLN A 48 -1.67 -3.06 0.28
CA GLN A 48 -0.97 -3.92 1.23
C GLN A 48 -0.53 -5.26 0.62
N ILE A 49 0.67 -5.70 0.99
CA ILE A 49 1.30 -6.91 0.46
C ILE A 49 1.41 -7.95 1.56
N SER A 50 0.62 -9.03 1.46
CA SER A 50 0.59 -10.13 2.43
C SER A 50 1.68 -11.17 2.18
N LYS A 51 1.86 -12.09 3.13
CA LYS A 51 2.79 -13.23 2.98
C LYS A 51 2.45 -14.10 1.77
N GLY A 52 1.15 -14.32 1.51
CA GLY A 52 0.68 -15.05 0.34
C GLY A 52 1.03 -14.33 -0.97
N ALA A 53 0.81 -13.01 -1.03
CA ALA A 53 1.16 -12.18 -2.19
C ALA A 53 2.65 -12.26 -2.51
N ARG A 54 3.51 -12.11 -1.48
CA ARG A 54 4.98 -12.22 -1.61
C ARG A 54 5.41 -13.57 -2.16
N LYS A 55 4.75 -14.66 -1.73
CA LYS A 55 5.03 -16.02 -2.22
C LYS A 55 4.58 -16.22 -3.67
N TYR A 56 3.46 -15.63 -4.05
CA TYR A 56 2.86 -15.78 -5.38
C TYR A 56 3.57 -14.95 -6.45
N ALA A 57 3.61 -13.63 -6.28
CA ALA A 57 4.07 -12.71 -7.32
C ALA A 57 5.51 -12.22 -7.10
N LYS A 58 6.13 -12.55 -5.97
CA LYS A 58 7.43 -12.02 -5.49
C LYS A 58 7.35 -10.50 -5.22
N MET A 59 8.09 -10.06 -4.21
CA MET A 59 8.03 -8.68 -3.74
C MET A 59 8.33 -7.65 -4.84
N ASN A 60 9.37 -7.92 -5.64
CA ASN A 60 9.83 -6.98 -6.65
C ASN A 60 8.76 -6.65 -7.70
N TYR A 61 7.99 -7.64 -8.17
CA TYR A 61 6.92 -7.38 -9.14
C TYR A 61 5.79 -6.58 -8.51
N LEU A 62 5.33 -6.98 -7.31
CA LEU A 62 4.27 -6.26 -6.59
C LEU A 62 4.63 -4.79 -6.35
N ARG A 63 5.88 -4.53 -5.94
CA ARG A 63 6.38 -3.17 -5.77
C ARG A 63 6.31 -2.37 -7.07
N HIS A 64 6.79 -2.91 -8.19
CA HIS A 64 6.78 -2.19 -9.46
C HIS A 64 5.37 -1.96 -10.00
N ILE A 65 4.44 -2.89 -9.76
CA ILE A 65 3.03 -2.71 -10.08
C ILE A 65 2.44 -1.54 -9.28
N ILE A 66 2.74 -1.45 -7.97
CA ILE A 66 2.30 -0.31 -7.14
C ILE A 66 2.93 1.00 -7.60
N MET A 67 4.23 0.99 -7.93
CA MET A 67 4.91 2.20 -8.42
C MET A 67 4.31 2.69 -9.74
N ALA A 68 3.93 1.80 -10.65
CA ALA A 68 3.23 2.18 -11.87
C ALA A 68 1.90 2.89 -11.57
N ALA A 69 1.12 2.40 -10.59
CA ALA A 69 -0.10 3.07 -10.17
C ALA A 69 0.14 4.47 -9.56
N VAL A 70 1.23 4.64 -8.80
CA VAL A 70 1.64 5.95 -8.25
C VAL A 70 2.06 6.93 -9.36
N GLU A 71 2.69 6.42 -10.42
CA GLU A 71 3.07 7.21 -11.58
C GLU A 71 1.86 7.63 -12.44
N GLU A 72 0.88 6.75 -12.64
CA GLU A 72 -0.36 7.06 -13.37
C GLU A 72 -1.31 7.98 -12.59
N HIS A 73 -1.33 7.89 -11.25
CA HIS A 73 -2.22 8.66 -10.38
C HIS A 73 -1.45 9.52 -9.36
N PRO A 74 -0.64 10.51 -9.82
CA PRO A 74 0.22 11.28 -8.95
C PRO A 74 -0.53 12.17 -7.94
N GLU A 75 -1.81 12.45 -8.15
CA GLU A 75 -2.67 13.19 -7.24
C GLU A 75 -3.24 12.32 -6.10
N LEU A 76 -3.30 11.00 -6.27
CA LEU A 76 -3.91 10.09 -5.31
C LEU A 76 -2.98 9.82 -4.12
N PRO A 77 -3.43 10.00 -2.86
CA PRO A 77 -2.64 9.64 -1.70
C PRO A 77 -2.56 8.11 -1.55
N ILE A 78 -1.43 7.53 -1.96
CA ILE A 78 -1.19 6.08 -1.93
C ILE A 78 -0.11 5.75 -0.90
N ALA A 79 -0.38 4.78 -0.04
CA ALA A 79 0.60 4.15 0.84
C ALA A 79 0.83 2.69 0.41
N ILE A 80 2.06 2.21 0.58
CA ILE A 80 2.41 0.80 0.42
C ILE A 80 2.65 0.21 1.82
N HIS A 81 1.99 -0.92 2.12
CA HIS A 81 1.98 -1.51 3.46
C HIS A 81 2.42 -2.97 3.46
N LEU A 82 3.29 -3.33 4.41
CA LEU A 82 3.62 -4.73 4.70
C LEU A 82 2.53 -5.29 5.62
N ASP A 83 1.75 -6.22 5.09
CA ASP A 83 0.69 -6.89 5.84
C ASP A 83 1.22 -8.18 6.50
N HIS A 84 0.90 -8.34 7.79
CA HIS A 84 1.34 -9.44 8.67
C HIS A 84 2.84 -9.79 8.51
N GLY A 85 3.74 -8.84 8.82
CA GLY A 85 5.18 -9.09 8.86
C GLY A 85 5.54 -9.95 10.07
N ASP A 86 6.16 -11.10 9.86
CA ASP A 86 6.40 -12.13 10.89
C ASP A 86 7.77 -12.04 11.56
N THR A 87 8.67 -11.20 11.04
CA THR A 87 10.04 -11.04 11.55
C THR A 87 10.51 -9.61 11.43
N VAL A 88 11.37 -9.18 12.36
CA VAL A 88 12.00 -7.86 12.32
C VAL A 88 12.85 -7.69 11.05
N ASP A 89 13.53 -8.76 10.60
CA ASP A 89 14.35 -8.74 9.38
C ASP A 89 13.50 -8.46 8.13
N LEU A 90 12.32 -9.07 8.02
CA LEU A 90 11.39 -8.79 6.93
C LEU A 90 10.89 -7.34 6.97
N VAL A 91 10.51 -6.86 8.16
CA VAL A 91 10.06 -5.47 8.33
C VAL A 91 11.16 -4.50 7.90
N GLN A 92 12.40 -4.73 8.33
CA GLN A 92 13.55 -3.91 7.96
C GLN A 92 13.82 -3.96 6.45
N ALA A 93 13.72 -5.13 5.83
CA ALA A 93 13.86 -5.27 4.38
C ALA A 93 12.80 -4.47 3.62
N CYS A 94 11.54 -4.50 4.06
CA CYS A 94 10.47 -3.72 3.45
C CYS A 94 10.69 -2.21 3.58
N ILE A 95 11.10 -1.73 4.77
CA ILE A 95 11.44 -0.31 4.97
C ILE A 95 12.56 0.11 4.01
N ASN A 96 13.62 -0.69 3.89
CA ASN A 96 14.74 -0.42 2.98
C ASN A 96 14.32 -0.44 1.50
N ASP A 97 13.28 -1.21 1.14
CA ASP A 97 12.72 -1.30 -0.21
C ASP A 97 11.72 -0.16 -0.53
N GLY A 98 11.52 0.77 0.41
CA GLY A 98 10.68 1.96 0.23
C GLY A 98 9.23 1.76 0.66
N PHE A 99 8.92 0.77 1.49
CA PHE A 99 7.61 0.67 2.10
C PHE A 99 7.35 1.87 3.03
N THR A 100 6.16 2.45 2.95
CA THR A 100 5.79 3.63 3.76
C THR A 100 5.00 3.28 5.01
N SER A 101 4.65 2.00 5.19
CA SER A 101 3.97 1.48 6.36
C SER A 101 4.24 -0.02 6.52
N VAL A 102 4.27 -0.51 7.76
CA VAL A 102 4.52 -1.92 8.07
C VAL A 102 3.69 -2.37 9.28
N MET A 103 3.21 -3.61 9.25
CA MET A 103 2.65 -4.31 10.39
C MET A 103 3.62 -5.40 10.83
N ILE A 104 4.00 -5.41 12.11
CA ILE A 104 4.71 -6.50 12.77
C ILE A 104 3.67 -7.33 13.55
N ASP A 105 3.57 -8.60 13.21
CA ASP A 105 2.62 -9.56 13.78
C ASP A 105 3.37 -10.87 14.06
N GLY A 106 3.90 -10.96 15.28
CA GLY A 106 4.80 -12.02 15.74
C GLY A 106 4.38 -12.59 17.08
#